data_AF-A0A226DCE1-F1
#
_entry.id   AF-A0A226DCE1-F1
#
_cell.length_a   1.000
_cell.length_b   1.000
_cell.length_c   1.000
_cell.angle_alpha   90.00
_cell.angle_beta   90.00
_cell.angle_gamma   90.00
#
_symmetry.space_group_name_H-M   'P 1'
#
loop_
_entity.id
_entity.type
_entity.pdbx_description
1 polymer ?
#
loop_
_entity_poly.entity_id
_entity_poly.type
_entity_poly.pdbx_seq_one_letter_code
_entity_poly.pdbx_strand_id
1 'polypeptide(L)'
;MHHTHYQNQLSLRDLSLVSTTVFMPKYESVKPDVFMEATQVPALNVLKGRVSPCRLSFIFLRAETKNTIRSFRSHVDHWIEIASNYYLFFVETDRVFKRFNPNYFIPHTSAVITLVINEEQLPELANIDEVVQCEKTVFVGKSSLIKLEYEFLSKKYPDIKFFISTQTVLSYPTGILLQHDWGSRPVGNTFKRLNEAGILIMTKKQELSTKNINRTAAIFMKKSKDYKPTNIATLKVTLPTVFILVGGLICVTIPVFAIECRRSISRGTKSILRVILFRHYRKSKRMAARNIMSIAVAVCDTGKSN
;
A
#
# COMPACT_ATOMS: atom_id res chain seq x y z
N MET A 1 26.86 17.12 13.56
CA MET A 1 26.69 16.17 12.44
C MET A 1 25.41 15.39 12.69
N HIS A 2 24.32 15.76 12.01
CA HIS A 2 23.00 15.15 12.18
C HIS A 2 22.77 14.08 11.11
N HIS A 3 22.62 12.84 11.54
CA HIS A 3 22.12 11.74 10.71
C HIS A 3 20.59 11.83 10.65
N THR A 4 20.05 12.25 9.51
CA THR A 4 18.62 12.24 9.21
C THR A 4 18.19 10.85 8.75
N HIS A 5 17.57 10.09 9.64
CA HIS A 5 16.87 8.84 9.31
C HIS A 5 15.54 9.19 8.60
N TYR A 6 15.48 9.01 7.29
CA TYR A 6 14.22 9.01 6.54
C TYR A 6 13.52 7.67 6.73
N GLN A 7 12.49 7.60 7.59
CA GLN A 7 11.49 6.54 7.53
C GLN A 7 10.31 7.02 6.69
N ASN A 8 10.29 6.62 5.42
CA ASN A 8 9.11 6.75 4.57
C ASN A 8 8.10 5.67 4.97
N GLN A 9 7.16 6.03 5.85
CA GLN A 9 6.02 5.20 6.20
C GLN A 9 4.98 5.29 5.06
N LEU A 10 4.89 4.24 4.23
CA LEU A 10 3.89 4.13 3.17
C LEU A 10 2.51 3.79 3.78
N SER A 11 1.57 4.73 3.74
CA SER A 11 0.17 4.52 4.13
C SER A 11 -0.59 3.77 3.02
N LEU A 12 -0.86 2.48 3.27
CA LEU A 12 -1.54 1.54 2.37
C LEU A 12 -3.08 1.55 2.57
N ARG A 13 -3.74 2.70 2.32
CA ARG A 13 -5.21 2.82 2.49
C ARG A 13 -6.05 2.57 1.24
N ASP A 14 -5.48 2.61 0.03
CA ASP A 14 -6.28 2.58 -1.22
C ASP A 14 -5.94 1.46 -2.22
N LEU A 15 -5.26 0.40 -1.80
CA LEU A 15 -4.93 -0.72 -2.70
C LEU A 15 -5.96 -1.85 -2.59
N SER A 16 -6.69 -2.10 -3.69
CA SER A 16 -7.45 -3.33 -3.90
C SER A 16 -6.47 -4.51 -3.84
N LEU A 17 -6.50 -5.23 -2.72
CA LEU A 17 -5.53 -6.28 -2.43
C LEU A 17 -5.72 -7.46 -3.38
N VAL A 18 -4.74 -7.69 -4.25
CA VAL A 18 -4.59 -8.94 -4.99
C VAL A 18 -3.64 -9.83 -4.19
N SER A 19 -4.18 -10.80 -3.46
CA SER A 19 -3.38 -11.83 -2.78
C SER A 19 -3.21 -13.04 -3.69
N THR A 20 -1.98 -13.53 -3.85
CA THR A 20 -1.74 -14.82 -4.51
C THR A 20 -1.54 -15.88 -3.44
N THR A 21 -2.50 -16.80 -3.32
CA THR A 21 -2.36 -17.96 -2.43
C THR A 21 -1.54 -19.03 -3.14
N VAL A 22 -0.39 -19.39 -2.56
CA VAL A 22 0.40 -20.53 -3.05
C VAL A 22 -0.08 -21.76 -2.29
N PHE A 23 -0.83 -22.63 -2.96
CA PHE A 23 -1.15 -23.95 -2.41
C PHE A 23 0.08 -24.82 -2.48
N MET A 24 0.42 -25.52 -1.40
CA MET A 24 1.50 -26.52 -1.37
C MET A 24 1.32 -27.49 -2.56
N PRO A 25 2.16 -27.40 -3.60
CA PRO A 25 2.21 -28.43 -4.63
C PRO A 25 2.78 -29.71 -4.02
N LYS A 26 2.79 -30.80 -4.80
CA LYS A 26 3.41 -32.09 -4.46
C LYS A 26 4.94 -32.04 -4.25
N TYR A 27 5.51 -30.95 -3.72
CA TYR A 27 6.95 -30.86 -3.44
C TYR A 27 7.41 -31.78 -2.33
N GLU A 28 6.55 -32.18 -1.39
CA GLU A 28 6.91 -33.19 -0.38
C GLU A 28 7.29 -34.55 -1.00
N SER A 29 6.83 -34.84 -2.22
CA SER A 29 7.20 -36.05 -2.95
C SER A 29 8.48 -35.91 -3.78
N VAL A 30 8.93 -34.68 -4.02
CA VAL A 30 10.14 -34.40 -4.78
C VAL A 30 11.29 -34.38 -3.79
N LYS A 31 12.05 -35.48 -3.75
CA LYS A 31 13.35 -35.46 -3.05
C LYS A 31 14.18 -34.34 -3.67
N PRO A 32 14.79 -33.45 -2.87
CA PRO A 32 15.71 -32.45 -3.39
C PRO A 32 16.96 -33.18 -3.87
N ASP A 33 16.90 -33.72 -5.08
CA ASP A 33 18.11 -34.09 -5.80
C ASP A 33 18.83 -32.80 -6.19
N VAL A 34 20.14 -32.81 -6.03
CA VAL A 34 21.05 -31.65 -5.95
C VAL A 34 21.08 -30.76 -7.22
N PHE A 35 20.26 -31.04 -8.24
CA PHE A 35 20.25 -30.33 -9.52
C PHE A 35 18.85 -30.13 -10.10
N MET A 36 17.86 -29.68 -9.30
CA MET A 36 16.67 -29.09 -9.92
C MET A 36 17.02 -27.72 -10.51
N GLU A 37 17.02 -27.64 -11.84
CA GLU A 37 17.09 -26.37 -12.56
C GLU A 37 15.91 -25.48 -12.13
N ALA A 38 16.21 -24.27 -11.65
CA ALA A 38 15.20 -23.30 -11.15
C ALA A 38 14.09 -22.97 -12.17
N THR A 39 14.28 -23.32 -13.44
CA THR A 39 13.31 -23.18 -14.53
C THR A 39 12.19 -24.22 -14.51
N GLN A 40 12.36 -25.36 -13.83
CA GLN A 40 11.39 -26.46 -13.79
C GLN A 40 10.40 -26.34 -12.63
N VAL A 41 10.70 -25.51 -11.64
CA VAL A 41 9.80 -25.22 -10.52
C VAL A 41 8.90 -24.06 -10.95
N PRO A 42 7.57 -24.13 -10.75
CA PRO A 42 6.68 -23.03 -11.10
C PRO A 42 7.01 -21.79 -10.28
N ALA A 43 7.78 -20.89 -10.89
CA ALA A 43 8.16 -19.60 -10.33
C ALA A 43 7.04 -18.57 -10.54
N LEU A 44 6.63 -17.88 -9.49
CA LEU A 44 5.66 -16.80 -9.60
C LEU A 44 6.34 -15.58 -10.25
N ASN A 45 5.92 -15.20 -11.46
CA ASN A 45 6.43 -14.00 -12.10
C ASN A 45 5.84 -12.74 -11.44
N VAL A 46 6.54 -12.25 -10.42
CA VAL A 46 6.19 -11.09 -9.60
C VAL A 46 5.91 -9.82 -10.41
N LEU A 47 6.61 -9.64 -11.54
CA LEU A 47 6.43 -8.46 -12.40
C LEU A 47 5.09 -8.47 -13.15
N LYS A 48 4.54 -9.66 -13.45
CA LYS A 48 3.24 -9.82 -14.10
C LYS A 48 2.04 -9.70 -13.13
N GLY A 49 2.26 -9.79 -11.82
CA GLY A 49 1.21 -9.76 -10.79
C GLY A 49 1.00 -8.41 -10.07
N ARG A 50 1.58 -7.31 -10.56
CA ARG A 50 1.69 -6.05 -9.80
C ARG A 50 0.37 -5.33 -9.54
N VAL A 51 0.11 -5.02 -8.24
CA VAL A 51 -0.26 -3.66 -7.77
C VAL A 51 0.32 -3.27 -6.37
N SER A 52 1.09 -4.08 -5.65
CA SER A 52 1.66 -3.68 -4.32
C SER A 52 2.87 -4.56 -3.90
N PRO A 53 3.63 -4.28 -2.80
CA PRO A 53 4.77 -5.12 -2.40
C PRO A 53 4.37 -6.58 -2.25
N CYS A 54 5.24 -7.48 -2.73
CA CYS A 54 5.00 -8.91 -2.86
C CYS A 54 4.48 -9.50 -1.55
N ARG A 55 3.23 -9.95 -1.55
CA ARG A 55 2.62 -10.62 -0.40
C ARG A 55 2.51 -12.11 -0.70
N LEU A 56 3.27 -12.91 0.03
CA LEU A 56 3.13 -14.37 0.04
C LEU A 56 2.25 -14.75 1.23
N SER A 57 1.24 -15.57 1.02
CA SER A 57 0.38 -16.05 2.11
C SER A 57 0.44 -17.56 2.17
N PHE A 58 0.89 -18.09 3.32
CA PHE A 58 0.89 -19.51 3.62
C PHE A 58 -0.28 -19.82 4.53
N ILE A 59 -1.05 -20.85 4.18
CA ILE A 59 -2.13 -21.36 5.02
C ILE A 59 -1.70 -22.75 5.47
N PHE A 60 -1.30 -22.85 6.73
CA PHE A 60 -0.95 -24.12 7.34
C PHE A 60 -2.21 -24.68 8.02
N LEU A 61 -2.90 -25.57 7.30
CA LEU A 61 -3.96 -26.37 7.90
C LEU A 61 -3.31 -27.59 8.54
N ARG A 62 -3.40 -27.71 9.87
CA ARG A 62 -2.96 -28.91 10.57
C ARG A 62 -3.72 -30.12 10.01
N ALA A 63 -3.08 -30.91 9.17
CA ALA A 63 -3.51 -32.28 8.96
C ALA A 63 -3.21 -33.03 10.26
N GLU A 64 -4.13 -33.88 10.73
CA GLU A 64 -3.93 -34.77 11.87
C GLU A 64 -2.89 -35.87 11.55
N THR A 65 -1.72 -35.51 11.04
CA THR A 65 -0.64 -36.44 10.79
C THR A 65 0.01 -36.73 12.13
N LYS A 66 -0.47 -37.79 12.80
CA LYS A 66 0.02 -38.27 14.10
C LYS A 66 1.52 -38.63 14.14
N ASN A 67 2.22 -38.59 13.00
CA ASN A 67 3.57 -39.14 12.82
C ASN A 67 4.56 -38.20 12.11
N THR A 68 4.47 -36.87 12.27
CA THR A 68 5.53 -36.00 11.74
C THR A 68 6.67 -35.88 12.75
N ILE A 69 7.81 -36.51 12.43
CA ILE A 69 9.10 -36.43 13.16
C ILE A 69 9.57 -34.98 13.35
N ARG A 70 9.11 -34.05 12.51
CA ARG A 70 9.45 -32.63 12.57
C ARG A 70 8.39 -31.84 13.31
N SER A 71 8.83 -30.90 14.15
CA SER A 71 7.96 -29.92 14.80
C SER A 71 7.24 -29.06 13.76
N PHE A 72 6.04 -28.58 14.09
CA PHE A 72 5.28 -27.66 13.24
C PHE A 72 6.12 -26.44 12.85
N ARG A 73 6.89 -25.90 13.80
CA ARG A 73 7.86 -24.83 13.57
C ARG A 73 8.86 -25.16 12.47
N SER A 74 9.52 -26.33 12.54
CA SER A 74 10.47 -26.75 11.50
C SER A 74 9.82 -26.87 10.12
N HIS A 75 8.55 -27.25 10.07
CA HIS A 75 7.80 -27.30 8.83
C HIS A 75 7.53 -25.89 8.27
N VAL A 76 7.07 -24.97 9.12
CA VAL A 76 6.84 -23.56 8.74
C VAL A 76 8.13 -22.90 8.26
N ASP A 77 9.23 -23.04 9.03
CA ASP A 77 10.53 -22.48 8.68
C ASP A 77 11.04 -23.01 7.33
N HIS A 78 10.89 -24.31 7.08
CA HIS A 78 11.29 -24.93 5.81
C HIS A 78 10.50 -24.38 4.62
N TRP A 79 9.21 -24.14 4.78
CA TRP A 79 8.38 -23.56 3.71
C TRP A 79 8.65 -22.08 3.48
N ILE A 80 8.93 -21.32 4.54
CA ILE A 80 9.38 -19.93 4.41
C ILE A 80 10.70 -19.87 3.66
N GLU A 81 11.63 -20.78 3.97
CA GLU A 81 12.92 -20.92 3.28
C GLU A 81 12.73 -21.27 1.80
N ILE A 82 11.95 -22.31 1.48
CA ILE A 82 11.60 -22.67 0.10
C ILE A 82 10.97 -21.47 -0.61
N ALA A 83 9.99 -20.82 0.01
CA ALA A 83 9.33 -19.69 -0.61
C ALA A 83 10.27 -18.51 -0.89
N SER A 84 11.16 -18.22 0.06
CA SER A 84 12.14 -17.15 -0.09
C SER A 84 13.12 -17.47 -1.20
N ASN A 85 13.59 -18.72 -1.28
CA ASN A 85 14.55 -19.14 -2.29
C ASN A 85 13.95 -19.24 -3.69
N TYR A 86 12.69 -19.70 -3.81
CA TYR A 86 12.07 -20.05 -5.09
C TYR A 86 10.98 -19.09 -5.59
N TYR A 87 10.50 -18.15 -4.76
CA TYR A 87 9.41 -17.25 -5.14
C TYR A 87 9.73 -15.76 -4.98
N LEU A 88 10.82 -15.41 -4.29
CA LEU A 88 11.25 -14.03 -4.11
C LEU A 88 12.40 -13.66 -5.03
N PHE A 89 12.21 -13.85 -6.32
CA PHE A 89 13.12 -13.31 -7.33
C PHE A 89 12.36 -12.58 -8.42
N PHE A 90 13.01 -11.60 -9.03
CA PHE A 90 12.54 -11.04 -10.29
C PHE A 90 13.56 -11.31 -11.40
N VAL A 91 13.03 -11.53 -12.59
CA VAL A 91 13.83 -11.60 -13.81
C VAL A 91 13.99 -10.17 -14.30
N GLU A 92 15.22 -9.66 -14.28
CA GLU A 92 15.51 -8.36 -14.86
C GLU A 92 15.38 -8.46 -16.39
N THR A 93 14.38 -7.77 -16.95
CA THR A 93 14.08 -7.85 -18.38
C THR A 93 14.97 -6.97 -19.24
N ASP A 94 16.06 -6.42 -18.69
CA ASP A 94 16.95 -5.57 -19.48
C ASP A 94 17.57 -6.38 -20.62
N ARG A 95 17.32 -5.93 -21.85
CA ARG A 95 17.66 -6.65 -23.07
C ARG A 95 19.18 -6.82 -23.23
N VAL A 96 19.96 -5.93 -22.62
CA VAL A 96 21.42 -5.95 -22.69
C VAL A 96 21.98 -7.06 -21.79
N PHE A 97 21.50 -7.17 -20.55
CA PHE A 97 21.97 -8.20 -19.60
C PHE A 97 21.52 -9.61 -19.97
N LYS A 98 20.33 -9.75 -20.58
CA LYS A 98 19.81 -11.06 -21.00
C LYS A 98 20.72 -11.82 -21.97
N ARG A 99 21.59 -11.12 -22.72
CA ARG A 99 22.55 -11.75 -23.65
C ARG A 99 23.71 -12.45 -22.94
N PHE A 100 24.09 -12.00 -21.75
CA PHE A 100 25.27 -12.50 -21.05
C PHE A 100 24.92 -13.54 -19.98
N ASN A 101 23.72 -13.48 -19.41
CA ASN A 101 23.24 -14.50 -18.48
C ASN A 101 21.70 -14.60 -18.54
N PRO A 102 21.14 -15.55 -19.31
CA PRO A 102 19.69 -15.66 -19.49
C PRO A 102 18.93 -16.04 -18.21
N ASN A 103 19.64 -16.47 -17.16
CA ASN A 103 19.07 -17.00 -15.92
C ASN A 103 19.52 -16.22 -14.67
N TYR A 104 19.86 -14.93 -14.81
CA TYR A 104 20.20 -14.12 -13.64
C TYR A 104 18.92 -13.74 -12.85
N PHE A 105 18.77 -14.33 -11.67
CA PHE A 105 17.68 -14.06 -10.74
C PHE A 105 18.19 -13.17 -9.61
N ILE A 106 17.55 -12.02 -9.38
CA ILE A 106 17.89 -11.13 -8.26
C ILE A 106 16.94 -11.44 -7.10
N PRO A 107 17.47 -11.85 -5.92
CA PRO A 107 16.63 -12.08 -4.74
C PRO A 107 16.01 -10.76 -4.26
N HIS A 108 14.72 -10.79 -3.94
CA HIS A 108 13.95 -9.65 -3.47
C HIS A 108 13.69 -9.75 -1.97
N THR A 109 14.25 -8.83 -1.19
CA THR A 109 14.14 -8.85 0.28
C THR A 109 12.85 -8.22 0.80
N SER A 110 12.10 -7.50 -0.03
CA SER A 110 10.90 -6.76 0.42
C SER A 110 9.61 -7.54 0.14
N ALA A 111 9.45 -8.68 0.81
CA ALA A 111 8.23 -9.47 0.76
C ALA A 111 7.53 -9.48 2.12
N VAL A 112 6.21 -9.45 2.10
CA VAL A 112 5.39 -9.62 3.30
C VAL A 112 4.85 -11.04 3.29
N ILE A 113 5.32 -11.85 4.24
CA ILE A 113 4.84 -13.21 4.42
C ILE A 113 3.69 -13.19 5.44
N THR A 114 2.50 -13.61 5.03
CA THR A 114 1.34 -13.77 5.91
C THR A 114 1.18 -15.25 6.24
N LEU A 115 1.28 -15.58 7.52
CA LEU A 115 1.09 -16.94 8.03
C LEU A 115 -0.32 -17.06 8.61
N VAL A 116 -1.13 -17.95 8.05
CA VAL A 116 -2.44 -18.32 8.61
C VAL A 116 -2.27 -19.67 9.30
N ILE A 117 -2.39 -19.67 10.62
CA ILE A 117 -2.23 -20.82 11.51
C ILE A 117 -3.46 -20.96 12.42
N ASN A 118 -3.68 -22.13 13.00
CA ASN A 118 -4.72 -22.31 14.03
C ASN A 118 -4.31 -21.63 15.34
N GLU A 119 -5.28 -21.09 16.08
CA GLU A 119 -5.05 -20.36 17.34
C GLU A 119 -4.28 -21.19 18.38
N GLU A 120 -4.55 -22.50 18.44
CA GLU A 120 -3.87 -23.43 19.35
C GLU A 120 -2.35 -23.54 19.11
N GLN A 121 -1.87 -23.15 17.92
CA GLN A 121 -0.46 -23.24 17.52
C GLN A 121 0.30 -21.92 17.67
N LEU A 122 -0.41 -20.84 18.01
CA LEU A 122 0.16 -19.52 18.24
C LEU A 122 1.29 -19.54 19.30
N PRO A 123 1.19 -20.29 20.43
CA PRO A 123 2.24 -20.29 21.45
C PRO A 123 3.59 -20.85 20.94
N GLU A 124 3.57 -21.80 20.00
CA GLU A 124 4.79 -22.39 19.42
C GLU A 124 5.51 -21.43 18.45
N LEU A 125 4.77 -20.47 17.88
CA LEU A 125 5.27 -19.49 16.91
C LEU A 125 5.46 -18.09 17.51
N ALA A 126 5.02 -17.87 18.76
CA ALA A 126 5.11 -16.58 19.46
C ALA A 126 6.54 -16.08 19.69
N ASN A 127 7.56 -16.94 19.56
CA ASN A 127 8.99 -16.57 19.65
C ASN A 127 9.61 -16.15 18.31
N ILE A 128 8.82 -16.02 17.23
CA ILE A 128 9.28 -15.40 15.98
C ILE A 128 8.96 -13.90 16.09
N ASP A 129 9.85 -13.16 16.75
CA ASP A 129 9.68 -11.74 17.10
C ASP A 129 9.59 -10.76 15.90
N GLU A 130 9.53 -11.28 14.68
CA GLU A 130 9.48 -10.50 13.43
C GLU A 130 8.22 -10.72 12.60
N VAL A 131 7.18 -11.36 13.13
CA VAL A 131 5.90 -11.49 12.41
C VAL A 131 5.09 -10.20 12.56
N VAL A 132 5.49 -9.23 11.75
CA VAL A 132 4.69 -8.16 11.12
C VAL A 132 3.61 -7.52 12.02
N GLN A 133 3.88 -6.28 12.45
CA GLN A 133 2.87 -5.31 12.87
C GLN A 133 1.91 -4.96 11.71
N CYS A 134 1.11 -5.92 11.26
CA CYS A 134 -0.04 -5.63 10.42
C CYS A 134 -1.18 -5.24 11.36
N GLU A 135 -1.47 -3.93 11.44
CA GLU A 135 -2.66 -3.37 12.11
C GLU A 135 -4.01 -3.87 11.52
N LYS A 136 -3.99 -4.86 10.63
CA LYS A 136 -5.17 -5.47 10.01
C LYS A 136 -5.06 -6.98 10.10
N THR A 137 -5.96 -7.60 10.85
CA THR A 137 -6.16 -9.04 10.87
C THR A 137 -7.11 -9.44 9.74
N VAL A 138 -6.79 -10.52 9.04
CA VAL A 138 -7.63 -11.07 7.96
C VAL A 138 -8.17 -12.41 8.42
N PHE A 139 -9.49 -12.53 8.50
CA PHE A 139 -10.15 -13.80 8.78
C PHE A 139 -10.51 -14.50 7.47
N VAL A 140 -9.92 -15.69 7.25
CA VAL A 140 -10.19 -16.52 6.06
C VAL A 140 -10.96 -17.75 6.49
N GLY A 141 -12.09 -18.03 5.84
CA GLY A 141 -12.94 -19.15 6.17
C GLY A 141 -14.00 -19.43 5.11
N LYS A 142 -14.89 -20.39 5.37
CA LYS A 142 -16.04 -20.65 4.49
C LYS A 142 -16.92 -19.41 4.42
N SER A 143 -17.40 -19.05 3.24
CA SER A 143 -18.21 -17.82 3.03
C SER A 143 -19.41 -17.72 3.98
N SER A 144 -20.09 -18.84 4.26
CA SER A 144 -21.19 -18.89 5.23
C SER A 144 -20.76 -18.59 6.66
N LEU A 145 -19.55 -19.00 7.06
CA LEU A 145 -19.00 -18.71 8.39
C LEU A 145 -18.51 -17.26 8.48
N ILE A 146 -17.84 -16.75 7.44
CA ILE A 146 -17.38 -15.35 7.38
C ILE A 146 -18.56 -14.40 7.56
N LYS A 147 -19.67 -14.63 6.86
CA LYS A 147 -20.85 -13.77 6.97
C LYS A 147 -21.41 -13.72 8.40
N LEU A 148 -21.48 -14.87 9.05
CA LEU A 148 -21.98 -14.95 10.43
C LEU A 148 -21.02 -14.36 11.45
N GLU A 149 -19.72 -14.57 11.26
CA GLU A 149 -18.69 -13.96 12.10
C GLU A 149 -18.72 -12.44 11.95
N TYR A 150 -18.88 -11.94 10.72
CA TYR A 150 -19.06 -10.52 10.46
C TYR A 150 -20.28 -9.95 11.19
N GLU A 151 -21.46 -10.58 11.04
CA GLU A 151 -22.69 -10.13 11.70
C GLU A 151 -22.54 -10.13 13.24
N PHE A 152 -21.88 -11.15 13.79
CA PHE A 152 -21.57 -11.22 15.22
C PHE A 152 -20.63 -10.09 15.66
N LEU A 153 -19.50 -9.92 14.97
CA LEU A 153 -18.49 -8.93 15.29
C LEU A 153 -19.02 -7.51 15.13
N SER A 154 -19.73 -7.20 14.05
CA SER A 154 -20.34 -5.89 13.82
C SER A 154 -21.36 -5.52 14.90
N LYS A 155 -22.11 -6.51 15.41
CA LYS A 155 -23.09 -6.30 16.48
C LYS A 155 -22.42 -6.13 17.85
N LYS A 156 -21.34 -6.87 18.12
CA LYS A 156 -20.62 -6.82 19.40
C LYS A 156 -19.67 -5.63 19.51
N TYR A 157 -19.11 -5.17 18.39
CA TYR A 157 -18.10 -4.12 18.31
C TYR A 157 -18.53 -3.01 17.33
N PRO A 158 -19.54 -2.20 17.68
CA PRO A 158 -20.09 -1.19 16.76
C PRO A 158 -19.09 -0.10 16.37
N ASP A 159 -18.09 0.16 17.21
CA ASP A 159 -17.06 1.17 16.97
C ASP A 159 -15.94 0.68 16.04
N ILE A 160 -15.91 -0.63 15.72
CA ILE A 160 -14.94 -1.22 14.80
C ILE A 160 -15.61 -1.44 13.44
N LYS A 161 -15.00 -0.88 12.39
CA LYS A 161 -15.47 -1.10 11.00
C LYS A 161 -14.85 -2.38 10.45
N PHE A 162 -15.68 -3.41 10.31
CA PHE A 162 -15.32 -4.65 9.63
C PHE A 162 -15.62 -4.54 8.13
N PHE A 163 -14.81 -5.24 7.31
CA PHE A 163 -14.99 -5.31 5.87
C PHE A 163 -15.02 -6.78 5.44
N ILE A 164 -15.95 -7.14 4.55
CA ILE A 164 -15.99 -8.45 3.90
C ILE A 164 -15.53 -8.26 2.45
N SER A 165 -14.57 -9.07 2.00
CA SER A 165 -14.20 -9.12 0.58
C SER A 165 -15.25 -9.90 -0.22
N THR A 166 -15.57 -9.42 -1.42
CA THR A 166 -16.41 -10.15 -2.39
C THR A 166 -15.64 -11.24 -3.14
N GLN A 167 -14.30 -11.22 -3.04
CA GLN A 167 -13.45 -12.18 -3.73
C GLN A 167 -13.47 -13.52 -3.00
N THR A 168 -13.73 -14.59 -3.76
CA THR A 168 -13.58 -15.96 -3.28
C THR A 168 -12.22 -16.46 -3.70
N VAL A 169 -11.39 -16.87 -2.74
CA VAL A 169 -10.05 -17.39 -3.02
C VAL A 169 -10.15 -18.77 -3.67
N LEU A 170 -11.13 -19.57 -3.23
CA LEU A 170 -11.37 -20.93 -3.71
C LEU A 170 -12.87 -21.25 -3.67
N SER A 171 -13.36 -21.86 -4.74
CA SER A 171 -14.70 -22.44 -4.80
C SER A 171 -14.57 -23.95 -4.80
N TYR A 172 -14.98 -24.59 -3.70
CA TYR A 172 -15.07 -26.04 -3.64
C TYR A 172 -16.54 -26.46 -3.70
N PRO A 173 -16.93 -27.34 -4.63
CA PRO A 173 -18.25 -27.92 -4.62
C PRO A 173 -18.40 -28.71 -3.31
N THR A 174 -19.40 -28.35 -2.50
CA THR A 174 -19.75 -29.11 -1.30
C THR A 174 -20.89 -30.05 -1.68
N GLY A 175 -20.69 -31.35 -1.51
CA GLY A 175 -21.68 -32.37 -1.79
C GLY A 175 -21.76 -33.41 -0.68
N ILE A 176 -22.77 -34.26 -0.75
CA ILE A 176 -22.89 -35.46 0.10
C ILE A 176 -22.43 -36.63 -0.75
N LEU A 177 -21.41 -37.35 -0.28
CA LEU A 177 -20.98 -38.60 -0.89
C LEU A 177 -21.74 -39.75 -0.22
N LEU A 178 -22.48 -40.52 -1.01
CA LEU A 178 -23.10 -41.76 -0.57
C LEU A 178 -22.16 -42.89 -0.93
N GLN A 179 -21.59 -43.58 0.06
CA GLN A 179 -20.55 -44.59 -0.14
C GLN A 179 -21.07 -45.92 -0.69
N HIS A 180 -22.39 -46.10 -0.73
CA HIS A 180 -23.03 -47.31 -1.26
C HIS A 180 -24.07 -46.93 -2.32
N ASP A 181 -23.87 -47.42 -3.55
CA ASP A 181 -24.76 -47.28 -4.72
C ASP A 181 -26.07 -48.08 -4.60
N TRP A 182 -26.46 -48.50 -3.39
CA TRP A 182 -27.58 -49.40 -3.22
C TRP A 182 -28.90 -48.70 -3.44
N GLY A 183 -29.45 -48.85 -4.65
CA GLY A 183 -30.89 -48.94 -4.97
C GLY A 183 -31.79 -47.78 -4.54
N SER A 184 -31.24 -46.72 -3.95
CA SER A 184 -31.99 -45.71 -3.22
C SER A 184 -32.40 -44.57 -4.15
N ARG A 185 -33.07 -44.92 -5.26
CA ARG A 185 -33.86 -43.96 -6.06
C ARG A 185 -34.73 -43.04 -5.17
N PRO A 186 -35.32 -43.49 -4.04
CA PRO A 186 -36.08 -42.60 -3.17
C PRO A 186 -35.22 -41.52 -2.46
N VAL A 187 -33.99 -41.83 -2.07
CA VAL A 187 -33.16 -40.93 -1.25
C VAL A 187 -32.65 -39.74 -2.08
N GLY A 188 -32.20 -39.98 -3.32
CA GLY A 188 -31.78 -38.91 -4.22
C GLY A 188 -32.91 -37.92 -4.54
N ASN A 189 -34.11 -38.43 -4.83
CA ASN A 189 -35.29 -37.60 -5.11
C ASN A 189 -35.73 -36.80 -3.87
N THR A 190 -35.62 -37.39 -2.68
CA THR A 190 -35.97 -36.72 -1.43
C THR A 190 -34.96 -35.62 -1.11
N PHE A 191 -33.66 -35.88 -1.24
CA PHE A 191 -32.62 -34.86 -1.06
C PHE A 191 -32.78 -33.71 -2.04
N LYS A 192 -33.04 -34.01 -3.32
CA LYS A 192 -33.35 -33.01 -4.33
C LYS A 192 -34.53 -32.14 -3.92
N ARG A 193 -35.66 -32.74 -3.51
CA ARG A 193 -36.84 -32.01 -3.04
C ARG A 193 -36.54 -31.13 -1.81
N LEU A 194 -35.78 -31.64 -0.83
CA LEU A 194 -35.40 -30.88 0.36
C LEU A 194 -34.47 -29.70 0.03
N ASN A 195 -33.56 -29.88 -0.93
CA ASN A 195 -32.66 -28.84 -1.39
C ASN A 195 -33.40 -27.77 -2.22
N GLU A 196 -34.27 -28.18 -3.14
CA GLU A 196 -35.12 -27.29 -3.95
C GLU A 196 -36.11 -26.51 -3.08
N ALA A 197 -36.66 -27.13 -2.04
CA ALA A 197 -37.50 -26.45 -1.05
C ALA A 197 -36.71 -25.51 -0.12
N GLY A 198 -35.38 -25.47 -0.20
CA GLY A 198 -34.52 -24.63 0.63
C GLY A 198 -34.44 -25.05 2.11
N ILE A 199 -35.02 -26.19 2.48
CA ILE A 199 -35.06 -26.69 3.87
C ILE A 199 -33.64 -26.90 4.39
N LEU A 200 -32.77 -27.50 3.59
CA LEU A 200 -31.37 -27.75 3.97
C LEU A 200 -30.61 -26.45 4.29
N ILE A 201 -30.85 -25.40 3.49
CA ILE A 201 -30.25 -24.08 3.69
C ILE A 201 -30.77 -23.45 4.98
N MET A 202 -32.07 -23.58 5.24
CA MET A 202 -32.70 -23.05 6.46
C MET A 202 -32.16 -23.73 7.72
N THR A 203 -32.09 -25.07 7.74
CA THR A 203 -31.56 -25.84 8.88
C THR A 203 -30.11 -25.47 9.17
N LYS A 204 -29.27 -25.36 8.12
CA LYS A 204 -27.86 -24.96 8.26
C LYS A 204 -27.73 -23.53 8.81
N LYS A 205 -28.57 -22.60 8.34
CA LYS A 205 -28.60 -21.22 8.85
C LYS A 205 -29.00 -21.19 10.33
N GLN A 206 -29.99 -21.99 10.73
CA GLN A 206 -30.45 -22.09 12.10
C GLN A 206 -29.36 -22.68 13.02
N GLU A 207 -28.74 -23.80 12.63
CA GLU A 207 -27.66 -24.42 13.41
C GLU A 207 -26.51 -23.45 13.65
N LEU A 208 -26.09 -22.74 12.60
CA LEU A 208 -25.02 -21.77 12.70
C LEU A 208 -25.41 -20.53 13.53
N SER A 209 -26.66 -20.08 13.42
CA SER A 209 -27.18 -18.99 14.27
C SER A 209 -27.18 -19.39 15.74
N THR A 210 -27.56 -20.63 16.06
CA THR A 210 -27.59 -21.12 17.46
C THR A 210 -26.19 -21.18 18.07
N LYS A 211 -25.17 -21.54 17.31
CA LYS A 211 -23.76 -21.55 17.79
C LYS A 211 -23.28 -20.16 18.22
N ASN A 212 -23.75 -19.10 17.57
CA ASN A 212 -23.29 -17.73 17.87
C ASN A 212 -24.05 -17.04 19.03
N ILE A 213 -25.24 -17.52 19.42
CA ILE A 213 -26.04 -16.90 20.49
C ILE A 213 -25.31 -16.99 21.85
N ASN A 214 -24.64 -18.12 22.11
CA ASN A 214 -23.98 -18.38 23.38
C ASN A 214 -22.51 -17.92 23.41
N ARG A 215 -22.01 -17.30 22.33
CA ARG A 215 -20.61 -16.88 22.27
C ARG A 215 -20.40 -15.57 23.04
N THR A 216 -19.60 -15.64 24.10
CA THR A 216 -19.14 -14.46 24.84
C THR A 216 -18.10 -13.71 24.00
N ALA A 217 -18.20 -12.38 23.98
CA ALA A 217 -17.22 -11.54 23.29
C ALA A 217 -15.85 -11.73 23.95
N ALA A 218 -14.81 -12.02 23.15
CA ALA A 218 -13.46 -12.28 23.66
C ALA A 218 -12.87 -11.07 24.40
N ILE A 219 -13.27 -9.87 23.97
CA ILE A 219 -12.83 -8.61 24.57
C ILE A 219 -14.08 -7.85 24.99
N PHE A 220 -14.19 -7.58 26.30
CA PHE A 220 -15.17 -6.66 26.82
C PHE A 220 -14.70 -5.24 26.50
N MET A 221 -15.27 -4.62 25.45
CA MET A 221 -15.06 -3.19 25.25
C MET A 221 -15.61 -2.46 26.47
N LYS A 222 -14.72 -1.92 27.30
CA LYS A 222 -15.12 -0.94 28.31
C LYS A 222 -15.81 0.16 27.52
N LYS A 223 -17.15 0.26 27.66
CA LYS A 223 -17.93 1.38 27.15
C LYS A 223 -17.25 2.62 27.72
N SER A 224 -16.46 3.31 26.91
CA SER A 224 -15.75 4.50 27.33
C SER A 224 -16.82 5.57 27.53
N LYS A 225 -17.31 5.70 28.77
CA LYS A 225 -18.34 6.68 29.10
C LYS A 225 -17.86 8.12 28.95
N ASP A 226 -16.55 8.33 28.77
CA ASP A 226 -15.95 9.64 28.59
C ASP A 226 -15.03 9.64 27.37
N TYR A 227 -15.60 9.49 26.17
CA TYR A 227 -14.86 9.86 24.95
C TYR A 227 -14.82 11.39 24.83
N LYS A 228 -14.07 12.04 25.74
CA LYS A 228 -13.51 13.36 25.44
C LYS A 228 -12.61 13.12 24.22
N PRO A 229 -12.88 13.74 23.06
CA PRO A 229 -11.98 13.62 21.91
C PRO A 229 -10.67 14.35 22.24
N THR A 230 -9.76 13.69 22.96
CA THR A 230 -8.56 14.34 23.53
C THR A 230 -7.44 14.49 22.51
N ASN A 231 -7.61 14.11 21.25
CA ASN A 231 -6.54 14.22 20.27
C ASN A 231 -7.00 14.80 18.93
N ILE A 232 -6.53 16.02 18.70
CA ILE A 232 -6.41 16.73 17.41
C ILE A 232 -5.78 15.82 16.32
N ALA A 233 -5.10 14.73 16.70
CA ALA A 233 -4.57 13.72 15.81
C ALA A 233 -5.61 12.94 14.96
N THR A 234 -6.91 12.98 15.29
CA THR A 234 -7.95 12.35 14.44
C THR A 234 -8.25 13.17 13.18
N LEU A 235 -7.82 14.45 13.14
CA LEU A 235 -7.80 15.26 11.92
C LEU A 235 -6.63 14.92 10.98
N LYS A 236 -5.86 13.85 11.25
CA LYS A 236 -4.71 13.44 10.42
C LYS A 236 -5.03 13.21 8.94
N VAL A 237 -6.28 12.93 8.58
CA VAL A 237 -6.66 12.77 7.17
C VAL A 237 -7.08 14.11 6.54
N THR A 238 -7.70 14.99 7.31
CA THR A 238 -8.20 16.29 6.80
C THR A 238 -7.11 17.35 6.74
N LEU A 239 -6.17 17.37 7.70
CA LEU A 239 -5.06 18.34 7.73
C LEU A 239 -4.20 18.31 6.45
N PRO A 240 -3.75 17.14 5.96
CA PRO A 240 -3.01 17.06 4.70
C PRO A 240 -3.78 17.67 3.51
N THR A 241 -5.10 17.46 3.44
CA THR A 241 -5.91 18.04 2.35
C THR A 241 -5.94 19.57 2.40
N VAL A 242 -5.99 20.16 3.60
CA VAL A 242 -5.91 21.61 3.78
C VAL A 242 -4.52 22.12 3.38
N PHE A 243 -3.44 21.44 3.76
CA PHE A 243 -2.09 21.81 3.35
C PHE A 243 -1.90 21.72 1.83
N ILE A 244 -2.46 20.71 1.18
CA ILE A 244 -2.40 20.55 -0.28
C ILE A 244 -3.19 21.67 -0.97
N LEU A 245 -4.39 22.00 -0.49
CA LEU A 245 -5.20 23.08 -1.05
C LEU A 245 -4.55 24.46 -0.86
N VAL A 246 -4.07 24.76 0.35
CA VAL A 246 -3.38 26.03 0.67
C VAL A 246 -2.06 26.12 -0.10
N GLY A 247 -1.28 25.04 -0.14
CA GLY A 247 -0.05 24.96 -0.92
C GLY A 247 -0.29 25.17 -2.41
N GLY A 248 -1.35 24.57 -2.97
CA GLY A 248 -1.77 24.78 -4.36
C GLY A 248 -2.17 26.22 -4.65
N LEU A 249 -2.96 26.84 -3.77
CA LEU A 249 -3.33 28.26 -3.87
C LEU A 249 -2.12 29.19 -3.82
N ILE A 250 -1.17 28.95 -2.92
CA ILE A 250 0.08 29.72 -2.85
C ILE A 250 0.91 29.54 -4.13
N CYS A 251 0.98 28.30 -4.65
CA CYS A 251 1.74 27.99 -5.85
C CYS A 251 1.18 28.67 -7.11
N VAL A 252 -0.14 28.86 -7.19
CA VAL A 252 -0.81 29.56 -8.32
C VAL A 252 -0.75 31.08 -8.16
N THR A 253 -0.86 31.60 -6.92
CA THR A 253 -0.89 33.06 -6.68
C THR A 253 0.48 33.72 -6.88
N ILE A 254 1.58 33.04 -6.54
CA ILE A 254 2.95 33.60 -6.68
C ILE A 254 3.29 33.95 -8.15
N PRO A 255 3.10 33.07 -9.16
CA PRO A 255 3.34 33.41 -10.56
C PRO A 255 2.45 34.51 -11.09
N VAL A 256 1.15 34.51 -10.73
CA VAL A 256 0.20 35.57 -11.13
C VAL A 256 0.67 36.91 -10.61
N PHE A 257 1.04 36.97 -9.32
CA PHE A 257 1.60 38.16 -8.69
C PHE A 257 2.91 38.58 -9.35
N ALA A 258 3.81 37.64 -9.66
CA ALA A 258 5.07 37.95 -10.35
C ALA A 258 4.85 38.55 -11.75
N ILE A 259 3.87 38.06 -12.52
CA ILE A 259 3.51 38.58 -13.84
C ILE A 259 2.91 39.97 -13.74
N GLU A 260 2.00 40.20 -12.79
CA GLU A 260 1.35 41.48 -12.57
C GLU A 260 2.33 42.53 -12.03
N CYS A 261 3.15 42.16 -11.05
CA CYS A 261 4.23 43.00 -10.54
C CYS A 261 5.27 43.30 -11.61
N ARG A 262 5.62 42.37 -12.52
CA ARG A 262 6.51 42.69 -13.65
C ARG A 262 5.98 43.84 -14.49
N ARG A 263 4.67 43.90 -14.75
CA ARG A 263 4.06 45.02 -15.48
C ARG A 263 4.20 46.33 -14.69
N SER A 264 3.92 46.32 -13.39
CA SER A 264 4.06 47.50 -12.53
C SER A 264 5.51 47.99 -12.41
N ILE A 265 6.44 47.08 -12.10
CA ILE A 265 7.88 47.36 -12.00
C ILE A 265 8.44 47.86 -13.33
N SER A 266 8.01 47.30 -14.47
CA SER A 266 8.45 47.78 -15.79
C SER A 266 8.03 49.23 -16.07
N ARG A 267 6.87 49.65 -15.57
CA ARG A 267 6.41 51.05 -15.69
C ARG A 267 7.22 51.97 -14.77
N GLY A 268 7.44 51.55 -13.52
CA GLY A 268 8.24 52.30 -12.55
C GLY A 268 9.70 52.50 -13.01
N THR A 269 10.35 51.43 -13.46
CA THR A 269 11.74 51.46 -13.95
C THR A 269 11.89 52.34 -15.19
N LYS A 270 10.97 52.26 -16.17
CA LYS A 270 10.98 53.17 -17.33
C LYS A 270 10.83 54.64 -16.92
N SER A 271 10.02 54.95 -15.91
CA SER A 271 9.88 56.31 -15.40
C SER A 271 11.18 56.82 -14.77
N ILE A 272 11.80 56.00 -13.90
CA ILE A 272 13.07 56.34 -13.24
C ILE A 272 14.21 56.52 -14.26
N LEU A 273 14.32 55.63 -15.25
CA LEU A 273 15.34 55.73 -16.31
C LEU A 273 15.18 57.02 -17.12
N ARG A 274 13.95 57.42 -17.46
CA ARG A 274 13.70 58.71 -18.12
C ARG A 274 14.16 59.88 -17.25
N VAL A 275 13.84 59.86 -15.96
CA VAL A 275 14.27 60.92 -15.03
C VAL A 275 15.80 61.00 -14.95
N ILE A 276 16.49 59.86 -14.85
CA ILE A 276 17.96 59.81 -14.80
C ILE A 276 18.59 60.32 -16.10
N LEU A 277 18.13 59.84 -17.26
CA LEU A 277 18.61 60.29 -18.57
C LEU A 277 18.38 61.79 -18.77
N PHE A 278 17.22 62.31 -18.37
CA PHE A 278 16.92 63.73 -18.45
C PHE A 278 17.82 64.56 -17.54
N ARG A 279 18.15 64.04 -16.35
CA ARG A 279 19.09 64.68 -15.40
C ARG A 279 20.52 64.72 -15.97
N HIS A 280 20.97 63.64 -16.60
CA HIS A 280 22.27 63.58 -17.27
C HIS A 280 22.34 64.51 -18.49
N TYR A 281 21.31 64.51 -19.33
CA TYR A 281 21.22 65.40 -20.48
C TYR A 281 21.27 66.88 -20.03
N ARG A 282 20.53 67.24 -18.98
CA ARG A 282 20.56 68.61 -18.43
C ARG A 282 21.92 68.98 -17.85
N LYS A 283 22.63 68.05 -17.20
CA LYS A 283 24.01 68.26 -16.73
C LYS A 283 24.97 68.46 -17.90
N SER A 284 24.92 67.61 -18.92
CA SER A 284 25.75 67.71 -20.12
C SER A 284 25.56 69.06 -20.82
N LYS A 285 24.30 69.49 -21.03
CA LYS A 285 23.99 70.79 -21.65
C LYS A 285 24.53 71.98 -20.85
N ARG A 286 24.51 71.90 -19.50
CA ARG A 286 25.12 72.92 -18.63
C ARG A 286 26.65 72.94 -18.74
N MET A 287 27.29 71.79 -18.87
CA MET A 287 28.75 71.73 -19.05
C MET A 287 29.19 72.25 -20.43
N ALA A 288 28.46 71.91 -21.49
CA ALA A 288 28.71 72.46 -22.83
C ALA A 288 28.57 73.99 -22.85
N ALA A 289 27.53 74.54 -22.22
CA ALA A 289 27.34 75.99 -22.12
C ALA A 289 28.48 76.68 -21.33
N ARG A 290 28.96 76.07 -20.24
CA ARG A 290 30.10 76.59 -19.47
C ARG A 290 31.39 76.59 -20.29
N ASN A 291 31.65 75.54 -21.06
CA ASN A 291 32.84 75.48 -21.92
C ASN A 291 32.79 76.51 -23.05
N ILE A 292 31.62 76.72 -23.67
CA ILE A 292 31.45 77.78 -24.69
C ILE A 292 31.72 79.15 -24.07
N MET A 293 31.20 79.39 -22.86
CA MET A 293 31.39 80.67 -22.16
C MET A 293 32.85 80.89 -21.74
N SER A 294 33.56 79.86 -21.27
CA SER A 294 34.99 79.97 -20.94
C SER A 294 35.86 80.24 -22.18
N ILE A 295 35.52 79.63 -23.32
CA ILE A 295 36.21 79.89 -24.59
C ILE A 295 35.95 81.34 -25.04
N ALA A 296 34.70 81.81 -24.97
CA ALA A 296 34.36 83.19 -25.34
C ALA A 296 35.09 84.23 -24.47
N VAL A 297 35.19 83.99 -23.15
CA VAL A 297 35.95 84.87 -22.23
C VAL A 297 37.44 84.87 -22.60
N ALA A 298 38.04 83.71 -22.84
CA ALA A 298 39.45 83.62 -23.21
C ALA A 298 39.76 84.36 -24.53
N VAL A 299 38.87 84.27 -25.53
CA VAL A 299 39.02 84.99 -26.81
C VAL A 299 38.91 86.51 -26.62
N CYS A 300 37.99 86.98 -25.78
CA CYS A 300 37.85 88.40 -25.47
C CYS A 300 39.08 88.98 -24.76
N ASP A 301 39.71 88.24 -23.84
CA ASP A 301 40.89 88.70 -23.12
C ASP A 301 42.12 88.80 -24.04
N THR A 302 42.26 87.90 -25.02
CA THR A 302 43.35 87.99 -26.01
C THR A 302 43.22 89.18 -26.98
N GLY A 303 42.03 89.77 -27.13
CA GLY A 303 41.82 90.93 -28.00
C GLY A 303 42.20 92.28 -27.38
N LYS A 304 42.44 92.34 -26.07
CA LYS A 304 42.76 93.58 -25.34
C LYS A 304 44.26 93.86 -25.20
N SER A 305 45.14 92.92 -25.57
CA SER A 305 46.59 93.04 -25.41
C SER A 305 47.36 93.46 -26.67
N ASN A 306 46.65 93.86 -27.74
CA ASN A 306 47.22 94.43 -28.96
C ASN A 306 46.74 95.88 -29.12
#